data_AF-A0AAD8A638-F1
#
_entry.id   AF-A0AAD8A638-F1
#
_cell.length_a   1.000
_cell.length_b   1.000
_cell.length_c   1.000
_cell.angle_alpha   90.00
_cell.angle_beta   90.00
_cell.angle_gamma   90.00
#
_symmetry.space_group_name_H-M   'P 1'
#
loop_
_entity.id
_entity.type
_entity.pdbx_description
1 polymer ?
#
loop_
_entity_poly.entity_id
_entity_poly.type
_entity_poly.pdbx_seq_one_letter_code
_entity_poly.pdbx_strand_id
1 'polypeptide(L)'
;MTLDTTRRFEFKKTWVDALGYCQSQGGHLATVNSPEEAEAIKKLMNENNIPYYAFIGFSDIVTIGDYITVEGQDIDHSGYTRWEGGLHSNVAWKCGAFTPAGELANRDCNEELPFICEKDIWSQWVQLPEQGSVYKLHREKLTWAEALEKCHSQQATLAVMNSDAEAEFVSKNVMETVKSVHVGIHDNVL
;
A
#
# COMPACT_ATOMS: atom_id res chain seq x y z
N MET A 1 18.20 -8.05 -20.59
CA MET A 1 17.47 -7.06 -19.79
C MET A 1 18.16 -7.04 -18.43
N THR A 2 19.17 -6.20 -18.28
CA THR A 2 19.94 -6.07 -17.04
C THR A 2 19.06 -5.33 -16.03
N LEU A 3 18.70 -6.01 -14.95
CA LEU A 3 18.11 -5.34 -13.78
C LEU A 3 19.23 -4.48 -13.19
N ASP A 4 19.12 -3.18 -13.39
CA ASP A 4 19.98 -2.18 -12.78
C ASP A 4 19.70 -2.17 -11.26
N THR A 5 20.57 -2.85 -10.52
CA THR A 5 20.52 -2.96 -9.06
C THR A 5 20.91 -1.65 -8.35
N THR A 6 21.32 -0.61 -9.07
CA THR A 6 21.79 0.66 -8.49
C THR A 6 20.64 1.57 -8.04
N ARG A 7 19.42 1.42 -8.58
CA ARG A 7 18.24 2.20 -8.15
C ARG A 7 17.61 1.82 -6.81
N ARG A 8 17.99 0.67 -6.23
CA ARG A 8 17.34 0.16 -4.99
C ARG A 8 17.67 0.96 -3.72
N PHE A 9 18.76 1.75 -3.73
CA PHE A 9 19.23 2.50 -2.56
C PHE A 9 18.99 4.02 -2.60
N GLU A 10 18.47 4.58 -3.71
CA GLU A 10 18.33 6.03 -3.87
C GLU A 10 16.98 6.61 -3.43
N PHE A 11 15.98 5.79 -3.10
CA PHE A 11 14.66 6.29 -2.71
C PHE A 11 14.51 6.39 -1.19
N LYS A 12 15.34 7.25 -0.60
CA LYS A 12 15.23 7.65 0.80
C LYS A 12 14.58 9.02 0.89
N LYS A 13 13.80 9.24 1.95
CA LYS A 13 13.07 10.49 2.19
C LYS A 13 13.00 10.76 3.68
N THR A 14 12.86 12.03 4.04
CA THR A 14 12.41 12.39 5.41
C THR A 14 11.02 11.82 5.65
N TRP A 15 10.60 11.68 6.90
CA TRP A 15 9.29 11.08 7.21
C TRP A 15 8.13 11.87 6.58
N VAL A 16 8.21 13.20 6.60
CA VAL A 16 7.21 14.08 5.99
C VAL A 16 7.19 13.94 4.47
N ASP A 17 8.35 13.87 3.82
CA ASP A 17 8.43 13.68 2.37
C ASP A 17 7.97 12.29 1.94
N ALA A 18 8.24 11.27 2.77
CA ALA A 18 7.77 9.90 2.56
C ALA A 18 6.24 9.81 2.66
N LEU A 19 5.64 10.46 3.67
CA LEU A 19 4.20 10.59 3.80
C LEU A 19 3.58 11.26 2.57
N GLY A 20 4.11 12.43 2.18
CA GLY A 20 3.64 13.16 1.00
C GLY A 20 3.79 12.34 -0.29
N TYR A 21 4.87 11.58 -0.42
CA TYR A 21 5.05 10.66 -1.54
C TYR A 21 3.98 9.56 -1.54
N CYS A 22 3.76 8.84 -0.45
CA CYS A 22 2.74 7.78 -0.41
C CYS A 22 1.33 8.34 -0.69
N GLN A 23 1.02 9.53 -0.16
CA GLN A 23 -0.23 10.25 -0.46
C GLN A 23 -0.37 10.58 -1.95
N SER A 24 0.71 11.03 -2.61
CA SER A 24 0.71 11.27 -4.05
C SER A 24 0.47 10.00 -4.89
N GLN A 25 0.74 8.82 -4.33
CA GLN A 25 0.48 7.51 -4.95
C GLN A 25 -0.92 6.96 -4.60
N GLY A 26 -1.73 7.75 -3.91
CA GLY A 26 -3.07 7.39 -3.48
C GLY A 26 -3.10 6.39 -2.32
N GLY A 27 -2.10 6.43 -1.45
CA GLY A 27 -2.03 5.65 -0.21
C GLY A 27 -1.52 6.50 0.95
N HIS A 28 -0.90 5.86 1.94
CA HIS A 28 -0.22 6.52 3.07
C HIS A 28 1.00 5.71 3.48
N LEU A 29 1.77 6.19 4.46
CA LEU A 29 2.79 5.34 5.08
C LEU A 29 2.11 4.16 5.79
N ALA A 30 2.69 2.97 5.69
CA ALA A 30 2.07 1.74 6.19
C ALA A 30 1.80 1.76 7.69
N THR A 31 0.63 1.30 8.12
CA THR A 31 0.25 1.23 9.52
C THR A 31 0.22 -0.22 9.98
N VAL A 32 1.26 -0.64 10.71
CA VAL A 32 1.31 -2.03 11.21
C VAL A 32 0.26 -2.24 12.29
N ASN A 33 -0.85 -2.89 11.94
CA ASN A 33 -2.01 -3.08 12.82
C ASN A 33 -2.29 -4.57 13.14
N SER A 34 -1.47 -5.48 12.62
CA SER A 34 -1.60 -6.92 12.89
C SER A 34 -0.27 -7.66 12.83
N PRO A 35 -0.14 -8.83 13.51
CA PRO A 35 1.01 -9.71 13.35
C PRO A 35 1.25 -10.18 11.91
N GLU A 36 0.18 -10.40 11.15
CA GLU A 36 0.23 -10.82 9.75
C GLU A 36 0.84 -9.74 8.86
N GLU A 37 0.45 -8.48 9.09
CA GLU A 37 1.01 -7.33 8.38
C GLU A 37 2.48 -7.09 8.74
N ALA A 38 2.82 -7.21 10.02
CA ALA A 38 4.21 -7.12 10.48
C ALA A 38 5.13 -8.13 9.77
N GLU A 39 4.68 -9.39 9.62
CA GLU A 39 5.43 -10.41 8.90
C GLU A 39 5.48 -10.14 7.38
N ALA A 40 4.42 -9.57 6.79
CA ALA A 40 4.42 -9.16 5.38
C ALA A 40 5.46 -8.05 5.12
N ILE A 41 5.49 -7.02 5.96
CA ILE A 41 6.44 -5.92 5.88
C ILE A 41 7.88 -6.41 6.11
N LYS A 42 8.09 -7.27 7.11
CA LYS A 42 9.40 -7.89 7.38
C LYS A 42 9.92 -8.66 6.16
N LYS A 43 9.07 -9.46 5.53
CA LYS A 43 9.42 -10.18 4.30
C LYS A 43 9.78 -9.20 3.18
N LEU A 44 9.00 -8.14 2.99
CA LEU A 44 9.25 -7.10 2.00
C LEU A 44 10.61 -6.42 2.21
N MET A 45 10.97 -6.08 3.45
CA MET A 45 12.26 -5.49 3.78
C MET A 45 13.43 -6.43 3.45
N ASN A 46 13.30 -7.71 3.81
CA ASN A 46 14.32 -8.72 3.54
C ASN A 46 14.52 -8.95 2.03
N GLU A 47 13.44 -9.08 1.26
CA GLU A 47 13.49 -9.28 -0.20
C GLU A 47 14.09 -8.08 -0.96
N ASN A 48 14.03 -6.89 -0.36
CA ASN A 48 14.59 -5.66 -0.90
C ASN A 48 15.93 -5.26 -0.26
N ASN A 49 16.53 -6.12 0.58
CA ASN A 49 17.78 -5.87 1.28
C ASN A 49 17.80 -4.54 2.06
N ILE A 50 16.70 -4.20 2.75
CA ILE A 50 16.65 -3.05 3.66
C ILE A 50 17.23 -3.49 5.01
N PRO A 51 18.44 -3.03 5.40
CA PRO A 51 19.19 -3.69 6.47
C PRO A 51 18.94 -3.13 7.87
N TYR A 52 18.28 -1.96 8.01
CA TYR A 52 18.19 -1.26 9.29
C TYR A 52 16.79 -0.76 9.61
N TYR A 53 16.31 0.27 8.93
CA TYR A 53 15.05 0.93 9.24
C TYR A 53 14.33 1.32 7.95
N ALA A 54 13.01 1.26 7.98
CA ALA A 54 12.16 1.91 7.00
C ALA A 54 11.06 2.70 7.71
N PHE A 55 10.73 3.91 7.24
CA PHE A 55 9.64 4.69 7.81
C PHE A 55 8.28 4.02 7.58
N ILE A 56 7.44 4.09 8.60
CA ILE A 56 6.05 3.64 8.65
C ILE A 56 5.17 4.72 9.30
N GLY A 57 3.86 4.54 9.20
CA GLY A 57 2.85 5.58 9.38
C GLY A 57 2.42 5.79 10.83
N PHE A 58 3.34 6.14 11.73
CA PHE A 58 2.98 6.65 13.04
C PHE A 58 3.92 7.76 13.49
N SER A 59 3.45 8.67 14.34
CA SER A 59 4.27 9.74 14.93
C SER A 59 3.67 10.31 16.20
N ASP A 60 4.46 11.01 17.01
CA ASP A 60 4.01 11.82 18.15
C ASP A 60 4.28 13.33 17.93
N ILE A 61 4.39 13.75 16.65
CA ILE A 61 4.69 15.14 16.25
C ILE A 61 3.64 16.12 16.81
N VAL A 62 2.36 15.71 16.81
CA VAL A 62 1.22 16.55 17.21
C VAL A 62 1.13 16.65 18.73
N THR A 63 1.16 15.51 19.42
CA THR A 63 1.11 15.44 20.89
C THR A 63 2.21 14.49 21.35
N ILE A 64 3.23 15.05 22.03
CA ILE A 64 4.38 14.28 22.51
C ILE A 64 3.91 13.19 23.47
N GLY A 65 4.30 11.95 23.21
CA GLY A 65 3.90 10.79 24.01
C GLY A 65 2.62 10.10 23.55
N ASP A 66 1.83 10.71 22.65
CA ASP A 66 0.68 10.08 22.01
C ASP A 66 1.08 9.70 20.58
N TYR A 67 1.49 8.44 20.39
CA TYR A 67 1.81 7.93 19.07
C TYR A 67 0.54 7.62 18.30
N ILE A 68 0.26 8.44 17.29
CA ILE A 68 -0.92 8.33 16.44
C ILE A 68 -0.49 7.85 15.06
N THR A 69 -1.20 6.85 14.54
CA THR A 69 -1.01 6.38 13.17
C THR A 69 -1.45 7.45 12.17
N VAL A 70 -0.99 7.39 10.93
CA VAL A 70 -1.42 8.31 9.87
C VAL A 70 -2.90 8.19 9.51
N GLU A 71 -3.56 7.13 10.00
CA GLU A 71 -5.00 6.88 9.92
C GLU A 71 -5.77 7.39 11.15
N GLY A 72 -5.07 7.96 12.14
CA GLY A 72 -5.68 8.57 13.33
C GLY A 72 -5.98 7.58 14.47
N GLN A 73 -5.41 6.38 14.43
CA GLN A 73 -5.53 5.40 15.51
C GLN A 73 -4.39 5.55 16.51
N ASP A 74 -4.68 5.30 17.79
CA ASP A 74 -3.64 5.17 18.81
C ASP A 74 -2.82 3.90 18.57
N ILE A 75 -1.48 4.00 18.60
CA ILE A 75 -0.61 2.86 18.29
C ILE A 75 -0.81 1.70 19.29
N ASP A 76 -1.13 1.98 20.55
CA ASP A 76 -1.36 0.96 21.57
C ASP A 76 -2.66 0.18 21.33
N HIS A 77 -3.55 0.75 20.53
CA HIS A 77 -4.82 0.15 20.11
C HIS A 77 -4.83 -0.30 18.65
N SER A 78 -3.71 -0.16 17.93
CA SER A 78 -3.59 -0.52 16.51
C SER A 78 -3.66 -2.03 16.27
N GLY A 79 -3.28 -2.86 17.25
CA GLY A 79 -3.26 -4.33 17.11
C GLY A 79 -1.86 -4.92 16.89
N TYR A 80 -0.82 -4.08 16.80
CA TYR A 80 0.58 -4.53 16.81
C TYR A 80 1.49 -3.59 17.61
N THR A 81 2.08 -4.08 18.69
CA THR A 81 2.91 -3.27 19.61
C THR A 81 4.16 -4.01 20.06
N ARG A 82 5.08 -4.27 19.12
CA ARG A 82 6.41 -4.82 19.43
C ARG A 82 7.47 -3.75 19.17
N TRP A 83 8.00 -3.15 20.22
CA TRP A 83 9.00 -2.09 20.11
C TRP A 83 10.44 -2.62 20.16
N GLU A 84 11.32 -2.04 19.35
CA GLU A 84 12.77 -2.27 19.38
C GLU A 84 13.32 -1.83 20.76
N GLY A 85 13.98 -2.75 21.47
CA GLY A 85 14.55 -2.44 22.79
C GLY A 85 13.54 -2.28 23.94
N GLY A 86 12.24 -2.48 23.70
CA GLY A 86 11.18 -2.36 24.71
C GLY A 86 10.40 -1.03 24.65
N LEU A 87 9.66 -0.71 25.73
CA LEU A 87 8.75 0.45 25.77
C LEU A 87 9.47 1.80 25.55
N HIS A 88 9.06 2.51 24.48
CA HIS A 88 9.13 3.96 24.29
C HIS A 88 10.49 4.63 24.62
N SER A 89 11.62 3.98 24.31
CA SER A 89 12.92 4.58 24.59
C SER A 89 13.38 5.51 23.46
N ASN A 90 12.82 6.73 23.38
CA ASN A 90 13.53 8.00 23.12
C ASN A 90 12.53 9.16 22.88
N VAL A 91 12.28 10.03 23.86
CA VAL A 91 11.38 11.21 23.73
C VAL A 91 11.87 12.27 22.70
N ALA A 92 13.08 12.11 22.16
CA ALA A 92 13.64 13.00 21.17
C ALA A 92 13.21 12.67 19.73
N TRP A 93 12.81 11.42 19.47
CA TRP A 93 12.52 10.92 18.13
C TRP A 93 11.04 10.67 17.97
N LYS A 94 10.46 11.30 16.95
CA LYS A 94 9.01 11.46 16.83
C LYS A 94 8.36 10.69 15.71
N CYS A 95 9.17 10.10 14.83
CA CYS A 95 8.70 9.50 13.60
C CYS A 95 8.90 7.99 13.62
N GLY A 96 7.85 7.27 13.23
CA GLY A 96 7.80 5.83 13.29
C GLY A 96 8.58 5.14 12.17
N ALA A 97 9.31 4.10 12.54
CA ALA A 97 10.04 3.22 11.66
C ALA A 97 9.83 1.76 12.04
N PHE A 98 10.19 0.87 11.12
CA PHE A 98 10.13 -0.57 11.28
C PHE A 98 11.50 -1.20 11.06
N THR A 99 11.81 -2.23 11.85
CA THR A 99 13.08 -2.98 11.75
C THR A 99 12.90 -4.27 10.94
N PRO A 100 13.97 -4.80 10.32
CA PRO A 100 13.97 -6.13 9.69
C PRO A 100 13.67 -7.29 10.65
N ALA A 101 13.73 -7.04 11.97
CA ALA A 101 13.34 -8.02 12.99
C ALA A 101 11.82 -8.08 13.20
N GLY A 102 11.07 -7.11 12.66
CA GLY A 102 9.63 -6.98 12.88
C GLY A 102 9.34 -6.18 14.14
N GLU A 103 9.96 -5.02 14.33
CA GLU A 103 9.79 -4.20 15.52
C GLU A 103 9.54 -2.73 15.14
N LEU A 104 8.71 -2.05 15.90
CA LEU A 104 8.46 -0.62 15.85
C LEU A 104 9.65 0.12 16.47
N ALA A 105 10.10 1.19 15.84
CA ALA A 105 11.19 2.03 16.32
C ALA A 105 10.86 3.51 16.11
N ASN A 106 11.41 4.37 16.97
CA ASN A 106 11.35 5.82 16.79
C ASN A 106 12.62 6.30 16.10
N ARG A 107 12.49 7.23 15.15
CA ARG A 107 13.61 7.85 14.43
C ARG A 107 13.44 9.37 14.36
N ASP A 108 14.56 10.04 14.05
CA ASP A 108 14.52 11.46 13.72
C ASP A 108 13.72 11.65 12.42
N CYS A 109 12.71 12.51 12.46
CA CYS A 109 11.86 12.80 11.31
C CYS A 109 12.63 13.38 10.11
N ASN A 110 13.80 13.98 10.35
CA ASN A 110 14.66 14.56 9.33
C ASN A 110 15.69 13.56 8.77
N GLU A 111 15.75 12.34 9.31
CA GLU A 111 16.58 11.29 8.72
C GLU A 111 16.02 10.89 7.36
N GLU A 112 16.88 10.69 6.37
CA GLU A 112 16.47 10.12 5.09
C GLU A 112 16.55 8.59 5.16
N LEU A 113 15.39 7.93 5.21
CA LEU A 113 15.28 6.48 5.25
C LEU A 113 14.47 5.95 4.07
N PRO A 114 14.66 4.66 3.70
CA PRO A 114 13.64 3.92 2.97
C PRO A 114 12.29 4.02 3.70
N PHE A 115 11.19 3.83 2.98
CA PHE A 115 9.86 3.94 3.57
C PHE A 115 8.90 2.99 2.88
N ILE A 116 7.81 2.65 3.57
CA ILE A 116 6.84 1.67 3.11
C ILE A 116 5.49 2.34 2.99
N CYS A 117 4.92 2.33 1.79
CA CYS A 117 3.57 2.81 1.55
C CYS A 117 2.58 1.66 1.67
N GLU A 118 1.42 1.95 2.22
CA GLU A 118 0.23 1.10 2.23
C GLU A 118 -0.86 1.76 1.39
N LYS A 119 -1.67 0.92 0.76
CA LYS A 119 -2.82 1.35 -0.02
C LYS A 119 -3.94 0.34 0.15
N ASP A 120 -5.10 0.83 0.56
CA ASP A 120 -6.32 0.03 0.63
C ASP A 120 -6.66 -0.59 -0.73
N ILE A 121 -6.85 -1.91 -0.75
CA ILE A 121 -7.31 -2.62 -1.95
C ILE A 121 -8.81 -2.37 -2.18
N TRP A 122 -9.55 -1.97 -1.14
CA TRP A 122 -10.97 -1.66 -1.20
C TRP A 122 -11.26 -0.25 -1.71
N SER A 123 -10.29 0.66 -1.64
CA SER A 123 -10.34 1.99 -2.26
C SER A 123 -9.95 1.96 -3.76
N GLN A 124 -9.72 0.78 -4.34
CA GLN A 124 -9.39 0.61 -5.77
C GLN A 124 -10.59 0.66 -6.72
N TRP A 125 -11.81 0.92 -6.22
CA TRP A 125 -12.94 1.20 -7.10
C TRP A 125 -12.75 2.55 -7.76
N VAL A 126 -12.35 2.55 -9.03
CA VAL A 126 -12.18 3.76 -9.82
C VAL A 126 -13.54 4.10 -10.44
N GLN A 127 -14.10 5.25 -10.06
CA GLN A 127 -15.34 5.76 -10.63
C GLN A 127 -15.08 6.49 -11.94
N LEU A 128 -15.83 6.13 -12.99
CA LEU A 128 -15.87 6.91 -14.22
C LEU A 128 -16.59 8.24 -13.98
N PRO A 129 -15.97 9.39 -14.32
CA PRO A 129 -16.55 10.70 -14.06
C PRO A 129 -17.91 10.95 -14.72
N GLU A 130 -18.17 10.33 -15.89
CA GLU A 130 -19.32 10.69 -16.73
C GLU A 130 -20.53 9.74 -16.63
N GLN A 131 -20.38 8.54 -16.04
CA GLN A 131 -21.39 7.47 -16.20
C GLN A 131 -21.74 6.70 -14.92
N GLY A 132 -21.13 7.02 -13.77
CA GLY A 132 -21.43 6.36 -12.50
C GLY A 132 -20.97 4.90 -12.40
N SER A 133 -20.45 4.30 -13.47
CA SER A 133 -19.79 3.01 -13.44
C SER A 133 -18.52 3.06 -12.59
N VAL A 134 -18.30 2.01 -11.80
CA VAL A 134 -17.10 1.84 -10.96
C VAL A 134 -16.38 0.56 -11.36
N TYR A 135 -15.05 0.61 -11.40
CA TYR A 135 -14.20 -0.48 -11.87
C TYR A 135 -13.20 -0.86 -10.80
N LYS A 136 -12.96 -2.16 -10.64
CA LYS A 136 -11.93 -2.68 -9.75
C LYS A 136 -11.06 -3.68 -10.49
N LEU A 137 -9.74 -3.54 -10.36
CA LEU A 137 -8.79 -4.52 -10.84
C LEU A 137 -8.54 -5.59 -9.77
N HIS A 138 -8.84 -6.84 -10.08
CA HIS A 138 -8.37 -8.00 -9.31
C HIS A 138 -7.04 -8.47 -9.91
N ARG A 139 -6.04 -8.70 -9.05
CA ARG A 139 -4.65 -9.04 -9.48
C ARG A 139 -4.34 -10.53 -9.38
N GLU A 140 -5.24 -11.29 -8.77
CA GLU A 140 -5.13 -12.74 -8.67
C GLU A 140 -5.19 -13.38 -10.06
N LYS A 141 -4.37 -14.42 -10.27
CA LYS A 141 -4.41 -15.22 -11.51
C LYS A 141 -5.57 -16.21 -11.41
N LEU A 142 -6.67 -15.88 -12.07
CA LEU A 142 -7.88 -16.69 -12.11
C LEU A 142 -8.17 -17.11 -13.56
N THR A 143 -8.90 -18.21 -13.74
CA THR A 143 -9.57 -18.48 -15.01
C THR A 143 -10.71 -17.48 -15.24
N TRP A 144 -11.20 -17.38 -16.47
CA TRP A 144 -12.31 -16.47 -16.79
C TRP A 144 -13.56 -16.76 -15.94
N ALA A 145 -13.89 -18.04 -15.73
CA ALA A 145 -15.05 -18.45 -14.92
C ALA A 145 -14.89 -18.07 -13.44
N GLU A 146 -13.73 -18.33 -12.85
CA GLU A 146 -13.43 -17.93 -11.46
C GLU A 146 -13.42 -16.41 -11.29
N ALA A 147 -12.91 -15.67 -12.28
CA ALA A 147 -12.93 -14.21 -12.28
C ALA A 147 -14.37 -13.66 -12.33
N LEU A 148 -15.25 -14.26 -13.12
CA LEU A 148 -16.67 -13.90 -13.17
C LEU A 148 -17.36 -14.14 -11.82
N GLU A 149 -17.18 -15.33 -11.22
CA GLU A 149 -17.74 -15.64 -9.90
C GLU A 149 -17.23 -14.68 -8.82
N LYS A 150 -15.94 -14.32 -8.87
CA LYS A 150 -15.36 -13.32 -7.96
C LYS A 150 -16.04 -11.97 -8.10
N CYS A 151 -16.25 -11.47 -9.33
CA CYS A 151 -16.98 -10.22 -9.57
C CYS A 151 -18.44 -10.31 -9.07
N HIS A 152 -19.14 -11.41 -9.36
CA HIS A 152 -20.51 -11.64 -8.90
C HIS A 152 -20.63 -11.69 -7.37
N SER A 153 -19.65 -12.28 -6.67
CA SER A 153 -19.59 -12.27 -5.20
C SER A 153 -19.50 -10.87 -4.59
N GLN A 154 -19.11 -9.87 -5.40
CA GLN A 154 -19.00 -8.46 -5.03
C GLN A 154 -20.16 -7.62 -5.59
N GLN A 155 -21.25 -8.26 -6.03
CA GLN A 155 -22.40 -7.59 -6.65
C GLN A 155 -22.03 -6.77 -7.90
N ALA A 156 -20.95 -7.17 -8.58
CA ALA A 156 -20.44 -6.59 -9.81
C ALA A 156 -20.41 -7.66 -10.91
N THR A 157 -19.95 -7.30 -12.10
CA THR A 157 -19.68 -8.25 -13.20
C THR A 157 -18.35 -7.92 -13.87
N LEU A 158 -17.86 -8.77 -14.78
CA LEU A 158 -16.66 -8.47 -15.56
C LEU A 158 -16.91 -7.23 -16.44
N ALA A 159 -15.92 -6.34 -16.52
CA ALA A 159 -16.08 -5.07 -17.22
C ALA A 159 -16.42 -5.27 -18.70
N VAL A 160 -17.48 -4.59 -19.16
CA VAL A 160 -17.86 -4.48 -20.58
C VAL A 160 -17.67 -3.02 -20.96
N MET A 161 -16.65 -2.74 -21.76
CA MET A 161 -16.34 -1.37 -22.21
C MET A 161 -17.27 -1.03 -23.37
N ASN A 162 -18.10 0.00 -23.21
CA ASN A 162 -19.14 0.40 -24.17
C ASN A 162 -18.73 1.58 -25.05
N SER A 163 -17.54 2.16 -24.80
CA SER A 163 -17.01 3.28 -25.60
C SER A 163 -15.48 3.31 -25.57
N ASP A 164 -14.88 3.96 -26.56
CA ASP A 164 -13.43 4.17 -26.61
C ASP A 164 -12.93 5.02 -25.42
N ALA A 165 -13.73 6.01 -25.00
CA ALA A 165 -13.40 6.85 -23.85
C ALA A 165 -13.38 6.04 -22.53
N GLU A 166 -14.34 5.13 -22.37
CA GLU A 166 -14.36 4.19 -21.23
C GLU A 166 -13.15 3.25 -21.28
N ALA A 167 -12.85 2.66 -22.43
CA ALA A 167 -11.71 1.77 -22.60
C ALA A 167 -10.38 2.47 -22.30
N GLU A 168 -10.20 3.71 -22.78
CA GLU A 168 -9.01 4.52 -22.52
C GLU A 168 -8.88 4.87 -21.04
N PHE A 169 -9.99 5.26 -20.39
CA PHE A 169 -10.00 5.55 -18.96
C PHE A 169 -9.62 4.33 -18.12
N VAL A 170 -10.24 3.18 -18.39
CA VAL A 170 -9.97 1.91 -17.69
C VAL A 170 -8.51 1.50 -17.92
N SER A 171 -8.01 1.60 -19.15
CA SER A 171 -6.62 1.28 -19.46
C SER A 171 -5.62 2.12 -18.66
N LYS A 172 -5.84 3.43 -18.54
CA LYS A 172 -4.92 4.35 -17.86
C LYS A 172 -5.04 4.30 -16.33
N ASN A 173 -6.25 4.22 -15.80
CA ASN A 173 -6.51 4.43 -14.37
C ASN A 173 -6.77 3.13 -13.60
N VAL A 174 -7.17 2.06 -14.28
CA VAL A 174 -7.48 0.76 -13.65
C VAL A 174 -6.40 -0.27 -13.96
N MET A 175 -5.86 -0.27 -15.19
CA MET A 175 -4.91 -1.27 -15.67
C MET A 175 -3.43 -0.84 -15.68
N GLU A 176 -3.07 0.27 -15.03
CA GLU A 176 -1.75 0.92 -15.14
C GLU A 176 -0.55 -0.05 -15.03
N THR A 177 -0.64 -1.06 -14.17
CA THR A 177 0.47 -1.98 -13.88
C THR A 177 0.31 -3.38 -14.49
N VAL A 178 -0.71 -3.63 -15.31
CA VAL A 178 -1.03 -4.96 -15.87
C VAL A 178 -1.18 -4.94 -17.39
N LYS A 179 -0.67 -5.98 -18.06
CA LYS A 179 -0.67 -6.06 -19.52
C LYS A 179 -1.99 -6.57 -20.11
N SER A 180 -2.68 -7.44 -19.40
CA SER A 180 -3.93 -8.06 -19.85
C SER A 180 -4.76 -8.52 -18.65
N VAL A 181 -6.08 -8.52 -18.83
CA VAL A 181 -7.09 -8.89 -17.82
C VAL A 181 -8.26 -9.60 -18.51
N HIS A 182 -9.05 -10.35 -17.73
CA HIS A 182 -10.33 -10.86 -18.21
C HIS A 182 -11.37 -9.73 -18.25
N VAL A 183 -12.16 -9.69 -19.33
CA VAL A 183 -13.26 -8.75 -19.55
C VAL A 183 -14.55 -9.50 -19.87
N GLY A 184 -15.70 -8.83 -19.79
CA GLY A 184 -17.03 -9.42 -19.95
C GLY A 184 -17.42 -9.78 -21.38
N ILE A 185 -16.47 -9.76 -22.33
CA ILE A 185 -16.69 -10.20 -23.71
C ILE A 185 -16.31 -11.67 -23.79
N HIS A 186 -17.29 -12.53 -24.09
CA HIS A 186 -17.07 -13.94 -24.39
C HIS A 186 -17.79 -14.30 -25.69
N ASP A 187 -17.16 -15.10 -26.53
CA ASP A 187 -17.84 -15.70 -27.68
C ASP A 187 -18.73 -16.82 -27.16
N ASN A 188 -20.05 -16.67 -27.27
CA ASN A 188 -20.97 -17.81 -27.19
C ASN A 188 -20.82 -18.62 -28.46
N VAL A 189 -19.78 -19.47 -28.52
CA VAL A 189 -19.80 -20.59 -29.44
C VAL A 189 -20.63 -21.68 -28.79
N LEU A 190 -21.82 -21.91 -29.35
CA LEU A 190 -22.74 -23.01 -29.03
C LEU A 190 -22.05 -24.37 -29.11
#